data_AF-A0A2V9JBK9-F1
#
_entry.id   AF-A0A2V9JBK9-F1
#
_cell.length_a   1.000
_cell.length_b   1.000
_cell.length_c   1.000
_cell.angle_alpha   90.00
_cell.angle_beta   90.00
_cell.angle_gamma   90.00
#
_symmetry.space_group_name_H-M   'P 1'
#
loop_
_entity.id
_entity.type
_entity.pdbx_description
1 polymer ?
#
loop_
_entity_poly.entity_id
_entity_poly.type
_entity_poly.pdbx_seq_one_letter_code
_entity_poly.pdbx_strand_id
1 'polypeptide(L)'
;MVDQASRMPPTKSASPTPLKLVAATDLFASMQRLHNSVARRAFEIFESKGSAFGRDLEDWLQAEAELVHPVHVDVTESADGLTVRAEVPGFKAEELAVGVEASRLTIAGKRETHEERKDEKTIYKEHCSDQVLRVVELPAEVVAGRVAATLRDGVLELKMPKVAPAKKVVPIGSNVA
;
A
#
# COMPACT_ATOMS: atom_id res chain seq x y z
N MET A 1 -43.57 15.92 17.41
CA MET A 1 -43.62 15.33 16.05
C MET A 1 -42.28 14.66 15.80
N VAL A 2 -42.34 13.40 15.37
CA VAL A 2 -41.28 12.40 15.49
C VAL A 2 -40.16 12.53 14.46
N ASP A 3 -38.95 12.35 14.99
CA ASP A 3 -37.69 11.85 14.41
C ASP A 3 -37.77 11.27 12.98
N GLN A 4 -37.07 11.91 12.03
CA GLN A 4 -36.68 11.33 10.75
C GLN A 4 -35.17 11.09 10.74
N ALA A 5 -34.72 10.08 11.47
CA ALA A 5 -33.47 9.42 11.18
C ALA A 5 -33.60 8.69 9.83
N SER A 6 -33.17 9.35 8.76
CA SER A 6 -32.92 8.72 7.45
C SER A 6 -31.80 7.69 7.63
N ARG A 7 -32.16 6.47 8.04
CA ARG A 7 -31.27 5.32 8.07
C ARG A 7 -30.80 5.07 6.64
N MET A 8 -29.54 5.38 6.37
CA MET A 8 -28.84 4.85 5.21
C MET A 8 -29.02 3.32 5.21
N PRO A 9 -29.30 2.69 4.04
CA PRO A 9 -29.36 1.24 3.97
C PRO A 9 -28.01 0.66 4.42
N PRO A 10 -28.00 -0.45 5.18
CA PRO A 10 -26.75 -1.10 5.55
C PRO A 10 -26.01 -1.48 4.26
N THR A 11 -24.83 -0.89 4.06
CA THR A 11 -23.90 -1.31 3.01
C THR A 11 -23.60 -2.77 3.29
N LYS A 12 -24.04 -3.64 2.38
CA LYS A 12 -23.75 -5.07 2.41
C LYS A 12 -22.23 -5.20 2.30
N SER A 13 -21.54 -5.41 3.43
CA SER A 13 -20.08 -5.57 3.47
C SER A 13 -19.72 -6.65 2.45
N ALA A 14 -18.90 -6.28 1.46
CA ALA A 14 -18.44 -7.22 0.46
C ALA A 14 -17.57 -8.28 1.16
N SER A 15 -17.73 -9.54 0.76
CA SER A 15 -16.88 -10.63 1.26
C SER A 15 -15.41 -10.32 0.95
N PRO A 16 -14.45 -10.63 1.86
CA PRO A 16 -13.04 -10.37 1.62
C PRO A 16 -12.57 -11.06 0.34
N THR A 17 -11.96 -10.30 -0.57
CA THR A 17 -11.40 -10.85 -1.81
C THR A 17 -9.98 -11.32 -1.54
N PRO A 18 -9.63 -12.60 -1.77
CA PRO A 18 -8.27 -13.08 -1.57
C PRO A 18 -7.33 -12.55 -2.65
N LEU A 19 -6.10 -12.17 -2.24
CA LEU A 19 -5.04 -11.77 -3.16
C LEU A 19 -4.00 -12.89 -3.29
N LYS A 20 -3.49 -13.05 -4.50
CA LYS A 20 -2.33 -13.93 -4.75
C LYS A 20 -1.05 -13.14 -4.51
N LEU A 21 -0.09 -13.78 -3.87
CA LEU A 21 1.26 -13.25 -3.75
C LEU A 21 1.98 -13.41 -5.09
N VAL A 22 2.81 -12.42 -5.42
CA VAL A 22 3.63 -12.40 -6.62
C VAL A 22 5.10 -12.61 -6.28
N ALA A 23 5.89 -13.04 -7.27
CA ALA A 23 7.33 -13.19 -7.09
C ALA A 23 8.00 -11.81 -6.94
N ALA A 24 9.12 -11.78 -6.21
CA ALA A 24 9.89 -10.56 -5.99
C ALA A 24 10.36 -9.92 -7.31
N THR A 25 10.63 -10.72 -8.35
CA THR A 25 11.03 -10.24 -9.68
C THR A 25 9.94 -9.41 -10.36
N ASP A 26 8.68 -9.80 -10.22
CA ASP A 26 7.55 -9.10 -10.84
C ASP A 26 7.29 -7.77 -10.15
N LEU A 27 7.47 -7.74 -8.82
CA LEU A 27 7.44 -6.51 -8.04
C LEU A 27 8.59 -5.58 -8.41
N PHE A 28 9.80 -6.10 -8.56
CA PHE A 28 10.95 -5.29 -8.95
C PHE A 28 10.71 -4.60 -10.30
N ALA A 29 10.20 -5.35 -11.29
CA ALA A 29 9.83 -4.78 -12.57
C ALA A 29 8.75 -3.67 -12.42
N SER A 30 7.79 -3.85 -11.52
CA SER A 30 6.76 -2.86 -11.22
C SER A 30 7.32 -1.60 -10.54
N MET A 31 8.21 -1.78 -9.56
CA MET A 31 8.93 -0.69 -8.90
C MET A 31 9.80 0.11 -9.87
N GLN A 32 10.49 -0.57 -10.78
CA GLN A 32 11.31 0.09 -11.79
C GLN A 32 10.45 0.91 -12.77
N ARG A 33 9.29 0.39 -13.19
CA ARG A 33 8.33 1.17 -14.00
C ARG A 33 7.84 2.40 -13.25
N LEU A 34 7.56 2.28 -11.95
CA LEU A 34 7.15 3.41 -11.12
C LEU A 34 8.27 4.45 -11.00
N HIS A 35 9.47 4.01 -10.61
CA HIS A 35 10.65 4.87 -10.50
C HIS A 35 10.91 5.63 -11.81
N ASN A 36 10.85 4.96 -12.96
CA ASN A 36 11.03 5.60 -14.26
C ASN A 36 9.93 6.64 -14.56
N SER A 37 8.69 6.39 -14.10
CA SER A 37 7.58 7.33 -14.27
C SER A 37 7.77 8.58 -13.39
N VAL A 38 8.19 8.40 -12.13
CA VAL A 38 8.55 9.49 -11.22
C VAL A 38 9.73 10.28 -11.76
N ALA A 39 10.80 9.61 -12.21
CA ALA A 39 11.98 10.26 -12.80
C ALA A 39 11.61 11.11 -14.02
N ARG A 40 10.80 10.57 -14.92
CA ARG A 40 10.30 11.31 -16.09
C ARG A 40 9.50 12.54 -15.67
N ARG A 41 8.59 12.38 -14.71
CA ARG A 41 7.76 13.49 -14.25
C ARG A 41 8.57 14.56 -13.51
N ALA A 42 9.56 14.16 -12.72
CA ALA A 42 10.49 15.07 -12.06
C ALA A 42 11.30 15.87 -13.10
N PHE A 43 11.73 15.22 -14.19
CA PHE A 43 12.41 15.89 -15.29
C PHE A 43 11.51 16.91 -16.01
N GLU A 44 10.26 16.58 -16.27
CA GLU A 44 9.28 17.52 -16.83
C GLU A 44 9.05 18.74 -15.91
N ILE A 45 8.97 18.51 -14.60
CA ILE A 45 8.87 19.58 -13.59
C ILE A 45 10.11 20.47 -13.63
N PHE A 46 11.31 19.88 -13.66
CA PHE A 46 12.59 20.57 -13.77
C PHE A 46 12.63 21.48 -15.01
N GLU A 47 12.25 20.97 -16.19
CA GLU A 47 12.18 21.75 -17.43
C GLU A 47 11.17 22.90 -17.30
N SER A 48 9.98 22.64 -16.73
CA SER A 48 8.94 23.66 -16.56
C SER A 48 9.36 24.83 -15.65
N LYS A 49 10.29 24.58 -14.72
CA LYS A 49 10.84 25.57 -13.79
C LYS A 49 12.11 26.25 -14.32
N GLY A 50 12.44 26.07 -15.60
CA GLY A 50 13.58 26.72 -16.25
C GLY A 50 14.92 26.02 -16.02
N SER A 51 14.91 24.72 -15.73
CA SER A 51 16.10 23.88 -15.61
C SER A 51 17.11 24.35 -14.54
N ALA A 52 16.60 24.88 -13.43
CA ALA A 52 17.44 25.31 -12.31
C ALA A 52 17.94 24.12 -11.49
N PHE A 53 19.26 23.93 -11.46
CA PHE A 53 19.91 22.88 -10.66
C PHE A 53 19.77 23.10 -9.15
N GLY A 54 19.89 22.01 -8.38
CA GLY A 54 19.85 22.03 -6.91
C GLY A 54 18.46 21.92 -6.31
N ARG A 55 17.47 21.53 -7.12
CA ARG A 55 16.08 21.23 -6.70
C ARG A 55 15.65 19.81 -7.08
N ASP A 56 16.61 18.97 -7.43
CA ASP A 56 16.36 17.63 -7.98
C ASP A 56 15.55 16.77 -7.01
N LEU A 57 15.80 16.92 -5.70
CA LEU A 57 15.05 16.23 -4.65
C LEU A 57 13.61 16.76 -4.55
N GLU A 58 13.41 18.07 -4.57
CA GLU A 58 12.08 18.68 -4.52
C GLU A 58 11.23 18.31 -5.74
N ASP A 59 11.83 18.34 -6.94
CA ASP A 59 11.15 17.96 -8.17
C ASP A 59 10.80 16.46 -8.17
N TRP A 60 11.68 15.61 -7.62
CA TRP A 60 11.40 14.19 -7.38
C TRP A 60 10.23 13.99 -6.43
N LEU A 61 10.25 14.63 -5.25
CA LEU A 61 9.21 14.50 -4.23
C LEU A 61 7.86 15.02 -4.74
N GLN A 62 7.87 16.11 -5.52
CA GLN A 62 6.65 16.61 -6.16
C GLN A 62 6.11 15.60 -7.18
N ALA A 63 6.97 15.06 -8.06
CA ALA A 63 6.58 14.04 -9.02
C ALA A 63 6.01 12.76 -8.35
N GLU A 64 6.64 12.33 -7.26
CA GLU A 64 6.17 11.20 -6.48
C GLU A 64 4.80 11.48 -5.86
N ALA A 65 4.58 12.66 -5.27
CA ALA A 65 3.29 13.05 -4.71
C ALA A 65 2.19 13.14 -5.78
N GLU A 66 2.53 13.54 -7.00
CA GLU A 66 1.59 13.57 -8.12
C GLU A 66 1.21 12.14 -8.57
N LEU A 67 2.17 11.21 -8.63
CA LEU A 67 1.95 9.89 -9.25
C LEU A 67 1.60 8.77 -8.26
N VAL A 68 2.06 8.86 -7.01
CA VAL A 68 1.98 7.78 -6.02
C VAL A 68 1.01 8.16 -4.91
N HIS A 69 0.02 7.29 -4.71
CA HIS A 69 -0.92 7.41 -3.62
C HIS A 69 -0.23 7.00 -2.30
N PRO A 70 -0.29 7.83 -1.25
CA PRO A 70 0.23 7.46 0.06
C PRO A 70 -0.55 6.28 0.62
N VAL A 71 0.17 5.27 1.12
CA VAL A 71 -0.42 4.09 1.76
C VAL A 71 -0.09 4.13 3.25
N HIS A 72 -1.11 4.32 4.07
CA HIS A 72 -1.01 4.18 5.52
C HIS A 72 -0.96 2.69 5.88
N VAL A 73 -0.06 2.35 6.81
CA VAL A 73 0.18 0.96 7.20
C VAL A 73 0.28 0.82 8.71
N ASP A 74 -0.48 -0.13 9.24
CA ASP A 74 -0.36 -0.62 10.61
C ASP A 74 0.26 -2.01 10.62
N VAL A 75 1.23 -2.23 11.50
CA VAL A 75 1.85 -3.54 11.75
C VAL A 75 1.58 -3.92 13.20
N THR A 76 0.97 -5.08 13.39
CA THR A 76 0.71 -5.66 14.72
C THR A 76 1.35 -7.03 14.83
N GLU A 77 1.85 -7.34 16.02
CA GLU A 77 2.57 -8.58 16.30
C GLU A 77 1.82 -9.40 17.36
N SER A 78 1.68 -10.69 17.11
CA SER A 78 1.23 -11.68 18.09
C SER A 78 2.34 -12.69 18.38
N ALA A 79 2.09 -13.67 19.25
CA ALA A 79 3.05 -14.75 19.49
C ALA A 79 3.33 -15.57 18.21
N ASP A 80 2.30 -15.78 17.40
CA ASP A 80 2.32 -16.70 16.25
C ASP A 80 2.70 -16.02 14.92
N GLY A 81 2.51 -14.70 14.81
CA GLY A 81 2.59 -14.04 13.51
C GLY A 81 2.61 -12.51 13.56
N LEU A 82 2.68 -11.93 12.37
CA LEU A 82 2.47 -10.51 12.09
C LEU A 82 1.15 -10.33 11.34
N THR A 83 0.45 -9.25 11.64
CA THR A 83 -0.69 -8.78 10.84
C THR A 83 -0.39 -7.37 10.34
N VAL A 84 -0.43 -7.20 9.02
CA VAL A 84 -0.27 -5.90 8.37
C VAL A 84 -1.60 -5.45 7.79
N ARG A 85 -1.98 -4.20 8.02
CA ARG A 85 -3.14 -3.55 7.39
C ARG A 85 -2.65 -2.35 6.59
N ALA A 86 -3.01 -2.30 5.32
CA ALA A 86 -2.64 -1.22 4.41
C ALA A 86 -3.90 -0.61 3.78
N GLU A 87 -4.02 0.71 3.84
CA GLU A 87 -5.12 1.45 3.24
C GLU A 87 -4.86 1.67 1.74
N VAL A 88 -5.69 1.04 0.90
CA VAL A 88 -5.61 1.07 -0.57
C VAL A 88 -6.99 1.33 -1.18
N PRO A 89 -7.63 2.47 -0.84
CA PRO A 89 -8.99 2.76 -1.27
C PRO A 89 -9.10 2.87 -2.80
N GLY A 90 -10.15 2.25 -3.35
CA GLY A 90 -10.46 2.30 -4.78
C GLY A 90 -9.60 1.40 -5.67
N PHE A 91 -8.71 0.58 -5.11
CA PHE A 91 -8.03 -0.50 -5.83
C PHE A 91 -8.85 -1.78 -5.78
N LYS A 92 -8.85 -2.54 -6.87
CA LYS A 92 -9.35 -3.92 -6.91
C LYS A 92 -8.23 -4.89 -6.55
N ALA A 93 -8.58 -6.11 -6.16
CA ALA A 93 -7.60 -7.13 -5.75
C ALA A 93 -6.64 -7.48 -6.90
N GLU A 94 -7.13 -7.51 -8.13
CA GLU A 94 -6.38 -7.77 -9.35
C GLU A 94 -5.43 -6.63 -9.77
N GLU A 95 -5.64 -5.42 -9.24
CA GLU A 95 -4.80 -4.24 -9.50
C GLU A 95 -3.62 -4.12 -8.51
N LEU A 96 -3.59 -5.01 -7.52
CA LEU A 96 -2.59 -5.04 -6.45
C LEU A 96 -1.68 -6.25 -6.59
N ALA A 97 -0.39 -6.00 -6.47
CA ALA A 97 0.68 -6.96 -6.40
C ALA A 97 1.30 -6.93 -5.01
N VAL A 98 1.26 -8.06 -4.31
CA VAL A 98 1.81 -8.21 -2.96
C VAL A 98 2.91 -9.25 -3.00
N GLY A 99 4.09 -8.92 -2.50
CA GLY A 99 5.17 -9.88 -2.34
C GLY A 99 5.75 -9.81 -0.95
N VAL A 100 6.10 -10.99 -0.45
CA VAL A 100 6.63 -11.18 0.89
C VAL A 100 7.90 -11.98 0.79
N GLU A 101 8.95 -11.41 1.37
CA GLU A 101 10.24 -12.05 1.61
C GLU A 101 10.39 -12.30 3.11
N ALA A 102 11.51 -12.89 3.55
CA ALA A 102 11.72 -13.27 4.95
C ALA A 102 11.47 -12.09 5.92
N SER A 103 12.01 -10.91 5.63
CA SER A 103 11.93 -9.73 6.50
C SER A 103 11.32 -8.50 5.81
N ARG A 104 10.68 -8.66 4.64
CA ARG A 104 10.20 -7.52 3.84
C ARG A 104 8.85 -7.82 3.21
N LEU A 105 7.95 -6.84 3.28
CA LEU A 105 6.69 -6.80 2.56
C LEU A 105 6.71 -5.66 1.55
N THR A 106 6.31 -5.96 0.31
CA THR A 106 6.11 -4.98 -0.75
C THR A 106 4.68 -5.04 -1.25
N ILE A 107 4.02 -3.88 -1.30
CA ILE A 107 2.69 -3.68 -1.86
C ILE A 107 2.86 -2.71 -3.02
N ALA A 108 2.50 -3.13 -4.22
CA ALA A 108 2.53 -2.29 -5.41
C ALA A 108 1.20 -2.42 -6.16
N GLY A 109 0.81 -1.41 -6.92
CA GLY A 109 -0.42 -1.49 -7.69
C GLY A 109 -0.62 -0.30 -8.61
N LYS A 110 -1.44 -0.50 -9.63
CA LYS A 110 -1.90 0.57 -10.52
C LYS A 110 -3.38 0.37 -10.81
N ARG A 111 -4.19 1.36 -10.46
CA ARG A 111 -5.61 1.42 -10.76
C ARG A 111 -5.80 1.76 -12.23
N GLU A 112 -6.70 1.05 -12.90
CA GLU A 112 -7.11 1.46 -14.23
C GLU A 112 -7.92 2.77 -14.13
N THR A 113 -7.41 3.85 -14.70
CA THR A 113 -8.15 5.09 -14.83
C THR A 113 -9.10 4.95 -16.02
N HIS A 114 -10.41 4.93 -15.76
CA HIS A 114 -11.38 5.08 -16.84
C HIS A 114 -11.22 6.48 -17.45
N GLU A 115 -10.95 6.53 -18.75
CA GLU A 115 -11.03 7.78 -19.53
C GLU A 115 -12.44 8.36 -19.41
N GLU A 116 -12.50 9.69 -19.40
CA GLU A 116 -13.75 10.45 -19.42
C GLU A 116 -14.61 9.93 -20.58
N ARG A 117 -15.87 9.59 -20.28
CA ARG A 117 -16.82 9.25 -21.33
C ARG A 117 -16.89 10.43 -22.29
N LYS A 118 -16.81 10.17 -23.59
CA LYS A 118 -16.80 11.22 -24.64
C LYS A 118 -17.99 12.19 -24.55
N ASP A 119 -19.06 11.81 -23.86
CA ASP A 119 -20.29 12.59 -23.69
C ASP A 119 -20.36 13.37 -22.37
N GLU A 120 -19.38 13.23 -21.48
CA GLU A 120 -19.34 13.88 -20.17
C GLU A 120 -18.15 14.85 -20.11
N LYS A 121 -18.42 16.11 -19.75
CA LYS A 121 -17.37 17.11 -19.51
C LYS A 121 -17.00 17.11 -18.03
N THR A 122 -15.77 16.72 -17.70
CA THR A 122 -15.25 16.92 -16.34
C THR A 122 -15.14 18.41 -16.04
N ILE A 123 -15.91 18.87 -15.06
CA ILE A 123 -15.92 20.27 -14.59
C ILE A 123 -14.84 20.48 -13.53
N TYR A 124 -14.56 19.44 -12.72
CA TYR A 124 -13.60 19.47 -11.65
C TYR A 124 -13.12 18.06 -11.32
N LYS A 125 -11.81 17.90 -11.10
CA LYS A 125 -11.17 16.64 -10.70
C LYS A 125 -10.06 16.97 -9.74
N GLU A 126 -10.16 16.49 -8.50
CA GLU A 126 -9.03 16.45 -7.59
C GLU A 126 -8.13 15.29 -8.03
N HIS A 127 -6.84 15.56 -8.20
CA HIS A 127 -5.90 14.57 -8.72
C HIS A 127 -5.81 13.39 -7.74
N CYS A 128 -6.34 12.22 -8.11
CA CYS A 128 -6.09 10.99 -7.39
C CYS A 128 -5.02 10.20 -8.13
N SER A 129 -3.84 10.11 -7.53
CA SER A 129 -2.77 9.20 -7.92
C SER A 129 -3.36 7.81 -8.18
N ASP A 130 -2.94 7.18 -9.28
CA ASP A 130 -3.44 5.87 -9.72
C ASP A 130 -2.49 4.73 -9.34
N GLN A 131 -1.32 5.04 -8.77
CA GLN A 131 -0.32 4.05 -8.40
C GLN A 131 -0.14 4.00 -6.88
N VAL A 132 0.16 2.82 -6.34
CA VAL A 132 0.61 2.64 -4.96
C VAL A 132 1.94 1.91 -4.96
N LEU A 133 2.85 2.32 -4.07
CA LEU A 133 4.02 1.55 -3.71
C LEU A 133 4.30 1.74 -2.22
N ARG A 134 4.40 0.62 -1.51
CA ARG A 134 4.75 0.61 -0.10
C ARG A 134 5.67 -0.56 0.19
N VAL A 135 6.81 -0.26 0.80
CA VAL A 135 7.76 -1.26 1.30
C VAL A 135 7.79 -1.14 2.81
N VAL A 136 7.68 -2.28 3.49
CA VAL A 136 7.67 -2.39 4.94
C VAL A 136 8.73 -3.41 5.35
N GLU A 137 9.70 -2.96 6.14
CA GLU A 137 10.62 -3.86 6.83
C GLU A 137 9.88 -4.53 8.00
N LEU A 138 9.89 -5.86 8.03
CA LEU A 138 9.17 -6.64 9.03
C LEU A 138 10.03 -6.79 10.29
N PRO A 139 9.44 -6.63 11.49
CA PRO A 139 10.17 -6.76 12.75
C PRO A 139 10.59 -8.20 13.09
N ALA A 140 10.09 -9.19 12.35
CA ALA A 140 10.41 -10.60 12.53
C ALA A 140 10.35 -11.33 11.19
N GLU A 141 11.09 -12.44 11.07
CA GLU A 141 11.05 -13.28 9.89
C GLU A 141 9.73 -14.04 9.75
N VAL A 142 9.17 -14.08 8.54
CA VAL A 142 7.89 -14.73 8.24
C VAL A 142 8.02 -15.86 7.22
N VAL A 143 7.10 -16.82 7.28
CA VAL A 143 6.99 -17.92 6.32
C VAL A 143 6.19 -17.43 5.11
N ALA A 144 6.87 -16.85 4.12
CA ALA A 144 6.25 -16.24 2.94
C ALA A 144 5.20 -17.14 2.24
N GLY A 145 5.46 -18.45 2.12
CA GLY A 145 4.54 -19.41 1.50
C GLY A 145 3.24 -19.70 2.29
N ARG A 146 3.09 -19.16 3.50
CA ARG A 146 1.89 -19.31 4.35
C ARG A 146 1.18 -17.99 4.62
N VAL A 147 1.53 -16.94 3.88
CA VAL A 147 0.88 -15.64 4.03
C VAL A 147 -0.51 -15.67 3.39
N ALA A 148 -1.50 -15.17 4.12
CA ALA A 148 -2.84 -14.94 3.60
C ALA A 148 -3.07 -13.43 3.44
N ALA A 149 -3.49 -13.00 2.26
CA ALA A 149 -3.80 -11.61 1.95
C ALA A 149 -5.25 -11.48 1.50
N THR A 150 -5.97 -10.51 2.07
CA THR A 150 -7.38 -10.24 1.73
C THR A 150 -7.63 -8.75 1.64
N LEU A 151 -8.37 -8.33 0.62
CA LEU A 151 -8.85 -6.97 0.46
C LEU A 151 -10.33 -6.90 0.83
N ARG A 152 -10.68 -5.97 1.71
CA ARG A 152 -12.07 -5.68 2.07
C ARG A 152 -12.21 -4.20 2.40
N ASP A 153 -13.24 -3.57 1.82
CA ASP A 153 -13.60 -2.17 2.11
C ASP A 153 -12.41 -1.19 1.97
N GLY A 154 -11.55 -1.41 0.97
CA GLY A 154 -10.36 -0.59 0.70
C GLY A 154 -9.16 -0.86 1.62
N VAL A 155 -9.23 -1.88 2.49
CA VAL A 155 -8.14 -2.27 3.39
C VAL A 155 -7.59 -3.64 3.00
N LEU A 156 -6.30 -3.68 2.70
CA LEU A 156 -5.55 -4.91 2.48
C LEU A 156 -5.02 -5.41 3.82
N GLU A 157 -5.51 -6.57 4.28
CA GLU A 157 -5.03 -7.26 5.47
C GLU A 157 -4.14 -8.45 5.07
N LEU A 158 -2.94 -8.52 5.61
CA LEU A 158 -2.01 -9.64 5.46
C LEU A 158 -1.76 -10.31 6.81
N LYS A 159 -1.92 -11.64 6.86
CA LYS A 159 -1.58 -12.47 8.01
C LYS A 159 -0.36 -13.32 7.68
N MET A 160 0.71 -13.13 8.43
CA MET A 160 2.03 -13.67 8.12
C MET A 160 2.57 -14.45 9.33
N PRO A 161 2.57 -15.79 9.29
CA PRO A 161 3.14 -16.61 10.36
C PRO A 161 4.64 -16.38 10.49
N LYS A 162 5.17 -16.30 11.72
CA LYS A 162 6.61 -16.19 11.95
C LYS A 162 7.34 -17.49 11.66
N VAL A 163 8.61 -17.41 11.28
CA VAL A 163 9.50 -18.58 11.12
C VAL A 163 9.80 -19.23 12.48
N ALA A 164 10.02 -18.41 13.51
CA ALA A 164 10.22 -18.87 14.88
C ALA A 164 9.31 -18.08 15.84
N PRO A 165 8.75 -18.73 16.89
CA PRO A 165 7.95 -18.03 17.89
C PRO A 165 8.80 -16.96 18.58
N ALA A 166 8.18 -15.82 18.92
CA ALA A 166 8.87 -14.71 19.56
C ALA A 166 9.65 -15.18 20.79
N LYS A 167 10.93 -14.79 20.88
CA LYS A 167 11.76 -15.07 22.07
C LYS A 167 11.07 -14.38 23.25
N LYS A 168 10.47 -15.15 24.17
CA LYS A 168 9.98 -14.62 25.43
C LYS A 168 11.16 -13.94 26.12
N VAL A 169 11.10 -12.60 26.25
CA VAL A 169 12.02 -11.89 27.13
C VAL A 169 11.72 -12.39 28.53
N VAL A 170 12.59 -13.26 29.05
CA VAL A 170 12.50 -13.72 30.44
C VAL A 170 12.84 -12.49 31.29
N PRO A 171 11.92 -11.99 32.14
CA PRO A 171 12.26 -10.95 33.09
C PRO A 171 13.39 -11.50 33.96
N ILE A 172 14.50 -10.78 34.07
CA ILE A 172 15.57 -11.14 34.99
C ILE A 172 14.97 -11.04 36.39
N GLY A 173 14.64 -12.20 36.97
CA GLY A 173 14.13 -12.30 38.32
C GLY A 173 15.15 -11.72 39.29
N SER A 174 14.67 -10.84 40.17
CA SER A 174 15.40 -10.28 41.30
C SER A 174 15.81 -11.41 42.26
N ASN A 175 16.93 -12.06 42.00
CA ASN A 175 17.67 -12.76 43.05
C ASN A 175 18.62 -11.74 43.68
N VAL A 176 18.12 -11.04 44.68
CA VAL A 176 18.99 -10.47 45.72
C VAL A 176 18.73 -11.28 46.98
N ALA A 177 19.83 -11.87 47.46
CA ALA A 177 19.94 -12.73 48.62
C ALA A 177 19.51 -12.05 49.93
#